data_AF-A0AAE3LLN7-F1
#
_entry.id   AF-A0AAE3LLN7-F1
#
_cell.length_a   1.000
_cell.length_b   1.000
_cell.length_c   1.000
_cell.angle_alpha   90.00
_cell.angle_beta   90.00
_cell.angle_gamma   90.00
#
_symmetry.space_group_name_H-M   'P 1'
#
loop_
_entity.id
_entity.type
_entity.pdbx_description
1 polymer ?
#
loop_
_entity_poly.entity_id
_entity_poly.type
_entity_poly.pdbx_seq_one_letter_code
_entity_poly.pdbx_strand_id
1 'polypeptide(L)' 'LACKIPAPSFYKSGRGRKPFLNVEGGIALMFLKHYLGLSDELLIARLNTDWSMQYFCGVQLGLRKIK' A
#
# COMPACT_ATOMS: atom_id res chain seq x y z
N LEU A 1 16.35 31.08 -13.28
CA LEU A 1 14.90 30.90 -13.51
C LEU A 1 14.50 29.52 -12.98
N ALA A 2 13.98 29.43 -11.76
CA ALA A 2 13.48 28.15 -11.24
C ALA A 2 12.16 27.81 -11.94
N CYS A 3 12.13 26.70 -12.68
CA CYS A 3 10.90 26.18 -13.28
C CYS A 3 9.98 25.69 -12.16
N LYS A 4 8.76 26.25 -12.06
CA LYS A 4 7.75 25.79 -11.09
C LYS A 4 7.35 24.36 -11.44
N ILE A 5 7.77 23.40 -10.61
CA ILE A 5 7.31 22.01 -10.70
C ILE A 5 5.78 22.03 -10.54
N PRO A 6 5.01 21.40 -11.44
CA PRO A 6 3.56 21.39 -11.32
C PRO A 6 3.16 20.71 -10.02
N ALA A 7 2.26 21.36 -9.28
CA ALA A 7 1.77 20.82 -8.02
C ALA A 7 1.11 19.45 -8.27
N PRO A 8 1.40 18.43 -7.46
CA PRO A 8 0.84 17.10 -7.64
C PRO A 8 -0.69 17.14 -7.47
N SER A 9 -1.42 16.24 -8.13
CA SER A 9 -2.89 16.28 -8.20
C SER A 9 -3.60 16.35 -6.84
N PHE A 10 -2.98 15.82 -5.78
CA PHE A 10 -3.50 15.84 -4.40
C PHE A 10 -3.54 17.26 -3.79
N TYR A 11 -2.71 18.18 -4.28
CA TYR A 11 -2.55 19.55 -3.77
C TYR A 11 -3.87 20.35 -3.80
N LYS A 12 -4.77 20.03 -4.73
CA LYS A 12 -6.08 20.71 -4.89
C LYS A 12 -7.01 20.52 -3.70
N SER A 13 -6.84 19.44 -2.91
CA SER A 13 -7.73 19.09 -1.80
C SER A 13 -7.18 19.45 -0.41
N GLY A 14 -5.90 19.83 -0.33
CA GLY A 14 -5.16 19.95 0.94
C GLY A 14 -4.94 18.63 1.69
N ARG A 15 -5.43 17.49 1.18
CA ARG A 15 -5.31 16.17 1.80
C ARG A 15 -4.11 15.41 1.25
N GLY A 16 -3.51 14.59 2.11
CA GLY A 16 -2.46 13.65 1.74
C GLY A 16 -2.93 12.57 0.77
N ARG A 17 -1.99 11.76 0.29
CA ARG A 17 -2.29 10.60 -0.55
C ARG A 17 -3.22 9.63 0.20
N LYS A 18 -4.23 9.10 -0.50
CA LYS A 18 -5.09 8.06 0.06
C LYS A 18 -4.24 6.82 0.40
N PRO A 19 -4.43 6.23 1.59
CA PRO A 19 -3.71 5.01 1.96
C PRO A 19 -4.05 3.88 0.98
N PHE A 20 -3.11 2.96 0.80
CA PHE A 20 -3.30 1.79 -0.08
C PHE A 20 -4.25 0.76 0.54
N LEU A 21 -4.18 0.58 1.86
CA LEU A 21 -4.98 -0.34 2.64
C LEU A 21 -6.02 0.46 3.43
N ASN A 22 -7.20 -0.14 3.63
CA ASN A 22 -8.14 0.33 4.63
C ASN A 22 -7.61 -0.02 6.04
N VAL A 23 -8.24 0.52 7.09
CA VAL A 23 -7.81 0.29 8.49
C VAL A 23 -7.75 -1.20 8.82
N GLU A 24 -8.80 -1.96 8.49
CA GLU A 24 -8.87 -3.40 8.70
C GLU A 24 -7.73 -4.13 7.95
N GLY A 25 -7.53 -3.81 6.68
CA GLY A 25 -6.43 -4.38 5.88
C GLY A 25 -5.05 -4.03 6.42
N GLY A 26 -4.88 -2.83 6.98
CA GLY A 26 -3.64 -2.43 7.65
C GLY A 26 -3.38 -3.25 8.91
N ILE A 27 -4.41 -3.49 9.74
CA ILE A 27 -4.32 -4.32 10.94
C ILE A 27 -4.06 -5.79 10.57
N ALA A 28 -4.78 -6.32 9.59
CA ALA A 28 -4.57 -7.66 9.04
C ALA A 28 -3.12 -7.84 8.56
N LEU A 29 -2.57 -6.85 7.85
CA LEU A 29 -1.19 -6.90 7.39
C LEU A 29 -0.19 -6.97 8.56
N MET A 30 -0.46 -6.31 9.69
CA MET A 30 0.40 -6.39 10.87
C MET A 30 0.41 -7.79 11.49
N PHE A 31 -0.76 -8.44 11.58
CA PHE A 31 -0.83 -9.84 12.03
C PHE A 31 -0.09 -10.78 11.07
N LEU A 32 -0.29 -10.58 9.76
CA LEU A 32 0.35 -11.38 8.72
C LEU A 32 1.88 -11.23 8.75
N LYS A 33 2.39 -10.01 8.97
CA LYS A 33 3.82 -9.74 9.14
C LYS A 33 4.40 -10.54 10.31
N HIS A 34 3.74 -10.50 11.46
CA HIS A 34 4.20 -11.21 12.65
C HIS A 34 4.14 -12.73 12.46
N TYR A 35 3.04 -13.24 11.90
CA TYR A 35 2.84 -14.68 11.66
C TYR A 35 3.89 -15.29 10.74
N LEU A 36 4.33 -14.54 9.72
CA LEU A 36 5.28 -15.02 8.72
C LEU A 36 6.73 -14.65 9.02
N GLY A 37 6.99 -13.77 9.98
CA GLY A 37 8.33 -13.31 10.32
C GLY A 37 9.06 -12.60 9.17
N LEU A 38 8.34 -11.93 8.27
CA LEU A 38 8.93 -11.30 7.08
C LEU A 38 9.38 -9.86 7.36
N SER A 39 10.42 -9.41 6.65
CA SER A 39 10.75 -7.99 6.54
C SER A 39 9.66 -7.23 5.77
N ASP A 40 9.60 -5.91 5.94
CA ASP A 40 8.61 -5.08 5.23
C ASP A 40 8.75 -5.17 3.70
N GLU A 41 9.98 -5.21 3.19
CA GLU A 41 10.25 -5.36 1.75
C GLU A 41 9.70 -6.70 1.21
N LEU A 42 9.97 -7.79 1.93
CA LEU A 42 9.52 -9.12 1.53
C LEU A 42 8.01 -9.26 1.68
N LEU A 43 7.42 -8.63 2.70
CA LEU A 43 5.98 -8.58 2.90
C LEU A 43 5.28 -7.86 1.73
N ILE A 44 5.81 -6.73 1.26
CA ILE A 44 5.28 -6.00 0.10
C ILE A 44 5.44 -6.84 -1.17
N ALA A 45 6.59 -7.48 -1.37
CA ALA A 45 6.82 -8.36 -2.52
C ALA A 45 5.79 -9.50 -2.57
N ARG A 46 5.50 -10.11 -1.42
CA ARG A 46 4.55 -11.22 -1.28
C ARG A 46 3.11 -10.75 -1.42
N LEU A 47 2.74 -9.62 -0.81
CA LEU A 47 1.40 -9.03 -0.98
C LEU A 47 1.10 -8.68 -2.45
N ASN A 48 2.11 -8.29 -3.22
CA ASN A 48 1.97 -8.01 -4.64
C ASN A 48 1.73 -9.26 -5.51
N THR A 49 2.15 -10.45 -5.08
CA THR A 49 2.09 -11.70 -5.87
C THR A 49 1.07 -12.70 -5.34
N ASP A 50 0.85 -12.72 -4.04
CA ASP A 50 0.04 -13.73 -3.34
C ASP A 50 -1.40 -13.25 -3.17
N TRP A 51 -2.32 -13.98 -3.82
CA TRP A 51 -3.74 -13.67 -3.77
C TRP A 51 -4.36 -13.94 -2.38
N SER A 52 -3.82 -14.89 -1.61
CA SER A 52 -4.35 -15.24 -0.28
C SER A 52 -4.08 -14.11 0.72
N MET A 53 -2.90 -13.50 0.65
CA MET A 53 -2.54 -12.33 1.45
C MET A 53 -3.38 -11.11 1.09
N GLN A 54 -3.62 -10.91 -0.21
CA GLN A 54 -4.49 -9.87 -0.72
C GLN A 54 -5.91 -10.04 -0.18
N TYR A 55 -6.47 -11.25 -0.28
CA TYR A 55 -7.78 -11.58 0.25
C TYR A 55 -7.88 -11.35 1.76
N PHE A 56 -6.89 -11.82 2.54
CA PHE A 56 -6.85 -11.62 3.99
C PHE A 56 -6.79 -10.13 4.38
N CYS A 57 -6.04 -9.33 3.65
CA CYS A 57 -5.94 -7.89 3.88
C CYS A 57 -7.09 -7.08 3.24
N GLY A 58 -8.07 -7.74 2.62
CA GLY A 58 -9.20 -7.07 1.96
C GLY A 58 -8.79 -6.17 0.80
N VAL A 59 -7.72 -6.50 0.08
CA VAL A 59 -7.22 -5.73 -1.07
C VAL A 59 -7.14 -6.56 -2.33
N GLN A 60 -7.30 -5.91 -3.49
CA GLN A 60 -7.15 -6.54 -4.80
C GLN A 60 -6.19 -5.71 -5.64
N LEU A 61 -4.92 -6.13 -5.68
CA LEU A 61 -3.86 -5.30 -6.25
C LEU A 61 -3.79 -5.38 -7.77
N GLY A 62 -4.21 -6.47 -8.42
CA GLY A 62 -4.34 -6.53 -9.90
C GLY A 62 -3.13 -5.95 -10.64
N LEU A 63 -3.36 -4.90 -11.46
CA LEU A 63 -2.31 -4.13 -12.15
C LEU A 63 -1.60 -3.08 -11.27
N ARG A 64 -2.17 -2.74 -10.11
CA ARG A 64 -1.67 -1.72 -9.18
C ARG A 64 -0.74 -2.37 -8.14
N LYS A 65 0.57 -2.22 -8.32
CA LYS A 65 1.57 -2.73 -7.37
C LYS A 65 1.88 -1.69 -6.28
N ILE A 66 2.08 -2.18 -5.05
CA ILE A 66 2.62 -1.40 -3.94
C ILE A 66 4.15 -1.33 -4.14
N LYS A 67 4.72 -0.13 -4.01
CA LYS A 67 6.16 0.13 -4.10
C LYS A 67 6.71 0.44 -2.73
#